data_AF-A0AAD4GJW2-F1
#
_entry.id   AF-A0AAD4GJW2-F1
#
_cell.length_a   1.000
_cell.length_b   1.000
_cell.length_c   1.000
_cell.angle_alpha   90.00
_cell.angle_beta   90.00
_cell.angle_gamma   90.00
#
_symmetry.space_group_name_H-M   'P 1'
#
loop_
_entity.id
_entity.type
_entity.pdbx_description
1 polymer ?
#
loop_
_entity_poly.entity_id
_entity_poly.type
_entity_poly.pdbx_seq_one_letter_code
_entity_poly.pdbx_strand_id
1 'polypeptide(L)'
;MLQDLSHMDRITQLQDEIQRLLMIMSSSIGYLTSRSTFVQVSPDIPITKTRNPDKFDPPDVFQANKHELVDDLIVKAKQIQVLLQSLPVPEPEETQAHRLDALETAMTEANEDYMSAVDRAKRLHRQYSELLRSLLDNADVHVDVSSVVPTSS
;
A
#
# COMPACT_ATOMS: atom_id res chain seq x y z
N MET A 1 2.90 -10.63 6.80
CA MET A 1 2.44 -10.89 5.42
C MET A 1 1.05 -10.31 5.14
N LEU A 2 0.74 -9.09 5.62
CA LEU A 2 -0.55 -8.42 5.32
C LEU A 2 -0.37 -6.98 4.80
N GLN A 3 0.87 -6.54 4.56
CA GLN A 3 1.17 -5.17 4.14
C GLN A 3 1.06 -4.95 2.62
N ASP A 4 1.14 -6.01 1.81
CA ASP A 4 1.07 -5.90 0.34
C ASP A 4 -0.35 -5.66 -0.21
N LEU A 5 -1.40 -5.82 0.62
CA LEU A 5 -2.80 -5.57 0.24
C LEU A 5 -3.25 -4.10 0.42
N SER A 6 -2.41 -3.25 1.02
CA SER A 6 -2.73 -1.83 1.27
C SER A 6 -2.04 -0.85 0.30
N HIS A 7 -1.16 -1.34 -0.57
CA HIS A 7 -0.50 -0.52 -1.57
C HIS A 7 -1.33 -0.54 -2.85
N MET A 8 -1.82 0.63 -3.29
CA MET A 8 -2.48 0.75 -4.60
C MET A 8 -1.57 0.17 -5.68
N ASP A 9 -2.13 -0.55 -6.66
CA ASP A 9 -1.35 -1.23 -7.70
C ASP A 9 -0.39 -0.26 -8.40
N ARG A 10 0.85 -0.70 -8.65
CA ARG A 10 1.92 0.14 -9.21
C ARG A 10 1.57 0.64 -10.61
N ILE A 11 0.78 -0.13 -11.38
CA ILE A 11 0.28 0.31 -12.69
C ILE A 11 -0.74 1.44 -12.52
N THR A 12 -1.70 1.30 -11.59
CA THR A 12 -2.66 2.38 -11.25
C THR A 12 -1.94 3.63 -10.74
N GLN A 13 -0.93 3.49 -9.87
CA GLN A 13 -0.12 4.62 -9.40
C GLN A 13 0.62 5.34 -10.54
N LEU A 14 1.19 4.57 -11.48
CA LEU A 14 1.87 5.12 -12.65
C LEU A 14 0.88 5.88 -13.56
N GLN A 15 -0.32 5.33 -13.78
CA GLN A 15 -1.38 5.99 -14.54
C GLN A 15 -1.78 7.34 -13.91
N ASP A 16 -2.00 7.36 -12.60
CA ASP A 16 -2.36 8.58 -11.86
C ASP A 16 -1.27 9.66 -11.95
N GLU A 17 0.02 9.28 -11.79
CA GLU A 17 1.12 10.25 -11.88
C GLU A 17 1.34 10.77 -13.31
N ILE A 18 1.12 9.95 -14.36
CA ILE A 18 1.09 10.42 -15.75
C ILE A 18 -0.05 11.41 -15.97
N GLN A 19 -1.26 11.13 -15.45
CA GLN A 19 -2.39 12.05 -15.56
C GLN A 19 -2.14 13.37 -14.81
N ARG A 20 -1.49 13.31 -13.63
CA ARG A 20 -1.05 14.50 -12.87
C ARG A 20 -0.02 15.32 -13.64
N LEU A 21 0.96 14.68 -14.28
CA LEU A 21 1.95 15.36 -15.12
C LEU A 21 1.27 16.13 -16.26
N LEU A 22 0.29 15.51 -16.95
CA LEU A 22 -0.47 16.17 -18.03
C LEU A 22 -1.34 17.32 -17.53
N MET A 23 -1.94 17.21 -16.33
CA MET A 23 -2.63 18.34 -15.69
C MET A 23 -1.65 19.49 -15.39
N ILE A 24 -0.48 19.21 -14.80
CA ILE A 24 0.55 20.23 -14.53
C ILE A 24 1.01 20.90 -15.83
N MET A 25 1.24 20.15 -16.91
CA MET A 25 1.60 20.71 -18.22
C MET A 25 0.52 21.66 -18.77
N SER A 26 -0.75 21.24 -18.76
CA SER A 26 -1.85 22.08 -19.27
C SER A 26 -2.09 23.31 -18.39
N SER A 27 -2.03 23.19 -17.06
CA SER A 27 -2.09 24.31 -16.12
C SER A 27 -0.91 25.27 -16.29
N SER A 28 0.30 24.78 -16.56
CA SER A 28 1.49 25.61 -16.81
C SER A 28 1.32 26.46 -18.08
N ILE A 29 0.83 25.86 -19.17
CA ILE A 29 0.54 26.60 -20.41
C ILE A 29 -0.59 27.63 -20.17
N GLY A 30 -1.62 27.24 -19.42
CA GLY A 30 -2.70 28.14 -18.99
C GLY A 30 -2.18 29.33 -18.19
N TYR A 31 -1.28 29.11 -17.23
CA TYR A 31 -0.64 30.17 -16.44
C TYR A 31 0.20 31.11 -17.32
N LEU A 32 1.12 30.56 -18.13
CA LEU A 32 2.01 31.32 -19.01
C LEU A 32 1.25 32.22 -20.01
N THR A 33 0.13 31.74 -20.55
CA THR A 33 -0.70 32.49 -21.51
C THR A 33 -1.66 33.49 -20.81
N SER A 34 -2.16 33.15 -19.63
CA SER A 34 -3.09 33.99 -18.88
C SER A 34 -2.42 35.11 -18.07
N ARG A 35 -1.18 34.94 -17.62
CA ARG A 35 -0.46 35.89 -16.73
C ARG A 35 0.70 36.66 -17.37
N SER A 36 1.02 36.39 -18.62
CA SER A 36 2.03 37.16 -19.37
C SER A 36 1.54 38.57 -19.75
N THR A 37 2.48 39.52 -19.83
CA THR A 37 2.26 40.89 -20.32
C THR A 37 3.03 41.13 -21.63
N PHE A 38 2.64 42.14 -22.40
CA PHE A 38 3.31 42.46 -23.66
C PHE A 38 4.71 43.06 -23.42
N VAL A 39 5.71 42.56 -24.14
CA VAL A 39 7.07 43.10 -24.13
C VAL A 39 7.25 44.01 -25.35
N GLN A 40 7.83 45.19 -25.17
CA GLN A 40 8.19 46.07 -26.27
C GLN A 40 9.41 45.51 -27.02
N VAL A 41 9.24 45.16 -28.29
CA VAL A 41 10.30 44.56 -29.13
C VAL A 41 11.08 45.61 -29.92
N SER A 42 10.46 46.76 -30.23
CA SER A 42 11.11 47.89 -30.90
C SER A 42 10.82 49.20 -30.15
N PRO A 43 11.82 50.08 -29.91
CA PRO A 43 11.61 51.39 -29.30
C PRO A 43 10.70 52.30 -30.16
N ASP A 44 10.69 52.11 -31.48
CA ASP A 44 9.94 52.95 -32.42
C ASP A 44 8.44 52.62 -32.48
N ILE A 45 8.02 51.49 -31.91
CA ILE A 45 6.62 51.03 -31.91
C ILE A 45 6.11 51.02 -30.46
N PRO A 46 5.30 52.03 -30.05
CA PRO A 46 4.74 52.08 -28.70
C PRO A 46 3.70 50.97 -28.48
N ILE A 47 3.64 50.43 -27.26
CA ILE A 47 2.64 49.43 -26.88
C ILE A 47 1.25 50.09 -26.84
N THR A 48 0.40 49.79 -27.83
CA THR A 48 -0.95 50.37 -27.94
C THR A 48 -2.02 49.66 -27.10
N LYS A 49 -1.69 48.54 -26.46
CA LYS A 49 -2.59 47.77 -25.59
C LYS A 49 -1.87 47.29 -24.34
N THR A 50 -2.21 47.85 -23.19
CA THR A 50 -1.83 47.31 -21.88
C THR A 50 -2.88 46.31 -21.41
N ARG A 51 -2.45 45.15 -20.89
CA ARG A 51 -3.34 44.21 -20.19
C ARG A 51 -3.76 44.84 -18.86
N ASN A 52 -4.97 44.55 -18.36
CA ASN A 52 -5.39 45.04 -17.03
C ASN A 52 -4.36 44.55 -15.98
N PRO A 53 -3.80 45.42 -15.11
CA PRO A 53 -2.85 45.04 -14.05
C PRO A 53 -3.28 43.84 -13.20
N ASP A 54 -4.57 43.65 -12.93
CA ASP A 54 -5.06 42.49 -12.15
C ASP A 54 -4.87 41.13 -12.87
N LYS A 55 -4.55 41.16 -14.17
CA LYS A 55 -4.50 40.00 -15.07
C LYS A 55 -3.09 39.61 -15.52
N PHE A 56 -2.04 40.26 -15.05
CA PHE A 56 -0.66 39.83 -15.28
C PHE A 56 0.16 39.95 -14.00
N ASP A 57 1.15 39.09 -13.85
CA ASP A 57 1.96 39.07 -12.63
C ASP A 57 3.23 39.93 -12.82
N PRO A 58 3.79 40.54 -11.76
CA PRO A 58 5.05 41.28 -11.84
C PRO A 58 6.17 40.41 -12.45
N PRO A 59 7.16 40.98 -13.17
CA PRO A 59 8.19 40.18 -13.86
C PRO A 59 8.94 39.23 -12.93
N ASP A 60 9.28 39.70 -11.74
CA ASP A 60 9.93 38.99 -10.65
C ASP A 60 9.09 37.81 -10.12
N VAL A 61 7.81 38.03 -9.82
CA VAL A 61 6.86 36.97 -9.44
C VAL A 61 6.67 35.96 -10.58
N PHE A 62 6.51 36.43 -11.82
CA PHE A 62 6.32 35.59 -13.00
C PHE A 62 7.54 34.70 -13.30
N GLN A 63 8.77 35.18 -13.05
CA GLN A 63 9.97 34.36 -13.19
C GLN A 63 10.14 33.35 -12.05
N ALA A 64 9.79 33.72 -10.81
CA ALA A 64 9.77 32.79 -9.68
C ALA A 64 8.79 31.63 -9.91
N ASN A 65 7.53 31.94 -10.25
CA ASN A 65 6.51 30.95 -10.56
C ASN A 65 6.88 30.08 -11.77
N LYS A 66 7.63 30.63 -12.74
CA LYS A 66 8.19 29.84 -13.85
C LYS A 66 9.25 28.82 -13.42
N HIS A 67 10.07 29.12 -12.42
CA HIS A 67 11.01 28.14 -11.87
C HIS A 67 10.26 27.05 -11.10
N GLU A 68 9.31 27.44 -10.24
CA GLU A 68 8.45 26.49 -9.51
C GLU A 68 7.75 25.49 -10.44
N LEU A 69 7.10 25.97 -11.52
CA LEU A 69 6.44 25.10 -12.51
C LEU A 69 7.40 24.16 -13.24
N VAL A 70 8.67 24.56 -13.44
CA VAL A 70 9.69 23.70 -14.07
C VAL A 70 10.22 22.67 -13.07
N ASP A 71 10.43 23.06 -11.82
CA ASP A 71 10.87 22.16 -10.75
C ASP A 71 9.81 21.09 -10.45
N ASP A 72 8.53 21.48 -10.36
CA ASP A 72 7.40 20.53 -10.22
C ASP A 72 7.33 19.53 -11.36
N LEU A 73 7.52 19.99 -12.61
CA LEU A 73 7.54 19.14 -13.80
C LEU A 73 8.70 18.14 -13.75
N ILE A 74 9.90 18.58 -13.35
CA ILE A 74 11.10 17.74 -13.22
C ILE A 74 10.93 16.72 -12.08
N VAL A 75 10.39 17.14 -10.93
CA VAL A 75 10.13 16.25 -9.80
C VAL A 75 9.11 15.17 -10.18
N LYS A 76 8.01 15.54 -10.86
CA LYS A 76 7.01 14.57 -11.34
C LYS A 76 7.57 13.62 -12.39
N ALA A 77 8.37 14.10 -13.35
CA ALA A 77 9.03 13.25 -14.32
C ALA A 77 9.99 12.23 -13.65
N LYS A 78 10.75 12.65 -12.62
CA LYS A 78 11.60 11.74 -11.83
C LYS A 78 10.78 10.73 -11.01
N GLN A 79 9.65 11.13 -10.44
CA GLN A 79 8.74 10.23 -9.71
C GLN A 79 8.20 9.13 -10.65
N ILE A 80 7.78 9.49 -11.85
CA ILE A 80 7.37 8.54 -12.91
C ILE A 80 8.53 7.61 -13.30
N GLN A 81 9.75 8.11 -13.42
CA GLN A 81 10.93 7.29 -13.75
C GLN A 81 11.24 6.25 -12.65
N VAL A 82 11.13 6.63 -11.38
CA VAL A 82 11.30 5.71 -10.24
C VAL A 82 10.16 4.68 -10.20
N LEU A 83 8.91 5.08 -10.45
CA LEU A 83 7.78 4.16 -10.57
C LEU A 83 8.00 3.14 -11.69
N LEU A 84 8.47 3.57 -12.87
CA LEU A 84 8.78 2.69 -14.00
C LEU A 84 9.87 1.66 -13.63
N GLN A 85 10.93 2.08 -12.93
CA GLN A 85 11.98 1.19 -12.41
C GLN A 85 11.47 0.21 -11.34
N SER A 86 10.36 0.55 -10.67
CA SER A 86 9.72 -0.30 -9.66
C SER A 86 8.69 -1.28 -10.22
N LEU A 87 8.37 -1.24 -11.52
CA LEU A 87 7.44 -2.20 -12.11
C LEU A 87 8.05 -3.61 -12.11
N PRO A 88 7.26 -4.66 -11.84
CA PRO A 88 7.71 -6.02 -12.05
C PRO A 88 8.03 -6.25 -13.53
N VAL A 89 9.07 -7.03 -13.81
CA VAL A 89 9.42 -7.41 -15.19
C VAL A 89 8.25 -8.21 -15.79
N PRO A 90 7.77 -7.87 -17.01
CA PRO A 90 6.70 -8.65 -17.63
C PRO A 90 7.18 -10.07 -17.93
N GLU A 91 6.52 -11.04 -17.33
CA GLU A 91 6.71 -12.48 -17.58
C GLU A 91 5.78 -12.92 -18.73
N PRO A 92 6.19 -13.85 -19.61
CA PRO A 92 5.29 -14.47 -20.58
C PRO A 92 4.09 -15.14 -19.90
N GLU A 93 2.89 -14.99 -20.49
CA GLU A 93 1.63 -15.49 -19.90
C GLU A 93 1.68 -16.99 -19.56
N GLU A 94 2.31 -17.82 -20.40
CA GLU A 94 2.52 -19.25 -20.14
C GLU A 94 3.34 -19.49 -18.87
N THR A 95 4.43 -18.73 -18.66
CA THR A 95 5.27 -18.86 -17.46
C THR A 95 4.57 -18.36 -16.20
N GLN A 96 3.74 -17.32 -16.33
CA GLN A 96 2.91 -16.83 -15.25
C GLN A 96 1.82 -17.85 -14.88
N ALA A 97 1.17 -18.48 -15.86
CA ALA A 97 0.18 -19.53 -15.65
C ALA A 97 0.79 -20.75 -14.93
N HIS A 98 1.95 -21.24 -15.39
CA HIS A 98 2.67 -22.32 -14.71
C HIS A 98 3.08 -21.96 -13.28
N ARG A 99 3.47 -20.70 -13.00
CA ARG A 99 3.77 -20.27 -11.64
C ARG A 99 2.52 -20.23 -10.74
N LEU A 100 1.36 -19.86 -11.29
CA LEU A 100 0.10 -19.87 -10.55
C LEU A 100 -0.34 -21.30 -10.20
N ASP A 101 -0.28 -22.22 -11.15
CA ASP A 101 -0.60 -23.65 -10.96
C ASP A 101 0.32 -24.32 -9.90
N ALA A 102 1.62 -24.04 -9.96
CA ALA A 102 2.58 -24.49 -8.94
C ALA A 102 2.30 -23.88 -7.56
N LEU A 103 1.84 -22.62 -7.49
CA LEU A 103 1.49 -21.95 -6.24
C LEU A 103 0.17 -22.48 -5.65
N GLU A 104 -0.82 -22.81 -6.49
CA GLU A 104 -2.09 -23.42 -6.09
C GLU A 104 -1.87 -24.84 -5.53
N THR A 105 -1.01 -25.63 -6.18
CA THR A 105 -0.57 -26.94 -5.68
C THR A 105 0.10 -26.80 -4.32
N ALA A 106 1.09 -25.91 -4.18
CA ALA A 106 1.80 -25.69 -2.91
C ALA A 106 0.89 -25.15 -1.79
N MET A 107 -0.11 -24.31 -2.12
CA MET A 107 -1.13 -23.85 -1.17
C MET A 107 -2.04 -24.99 -0.70
N THR A 108 -2.38 -25.92 -1.58
CA THR A 108 -3.20 -27.09 -1.26
C THR A 108 -2.46 -28.00 -0.29
N GLU A 109 -1.21 -28.38 -0.61
CA GLU A 109 -0.34 -29.18 0.26
C GLU A 109 -0.14 -28.51 1.64
N ALA A 110 0.20 -27.22 1.67
CA ALA A 110 0.40 -26.48 2.92
C ALA A 110 -0.88 -26.39 3.77
N ASN A 111 -2.05 -26.33 3.15
CA ASN A 111 -3.33 -26.31 3.86
C ASN A 111 -3.72 -27.69 4.41
N GLU A 112 -3.44 -28.78 3.69
CA GLU A 112 -3.60 -30.16 4.21
C GLU A 112 -2.68 -30.41 5.41
N ASP A 113 -1.41 -29.99 5.31
CA ASP A 113 -0.45 -30.08 6.41
C ASP A 113 -0.91 -29.27 7.63
N TYR A 114 -1.40 -28.04 7.41
CA TYR A 114 -1.97 -27.18 8.45
C TYR A 114 -3.19 -27.84 9.11
N MET A 115 -4.14 -28.38 8.34
CA MET A 115 -5.29 -29.12 8.87
C MET A 115 -4.85 -30.32 9.72
N SER A 116 -3.88 -31.11 9.24
CA SER A 116 -3.35 -32.26 9.98
C SER A 116 -2.66 -31.87 11.29
N ALA A 117 -1.97 -30.73 11.32
CA ALA A 117 -1.30 -30.18 12.50
C ALA A 117 -2.33 -29.68 13.52
N VAL A 118 -3.34 -28.92 13.07
CA VAL A 118 -4.44 -28.42 13.89
C VAL A 118 -5.23 -29.58 14.51
N ASP A 119 -5.52 -30.64 13.76
CA ASP A 119 -6.25 -31.79 14.29
C ASP A 119 -5.42 -32.65 15.25
N ARG A 120 -4.11 -32.76 15.05
CA ARG A 120 -3.18 -33.32 16.05
C ARG A 120 -3.21 -32.50 17.34
N ALA A 121 -3.14 -31.17 17.24
CA ALA A 121 -3.18 -30.27 18.39
C ALA A 121 -4.53 -30.37 19.15
N LYS A 122 -5.67 -30.41 18.45
CA LYS A 122 -6.99 -30.62 19.06
C LYS A 122 -7.09 -31.95 19.79
N ARG A 123 -6.63 -33.05 19.19
CA ARG A 123 -6.63 -34.39 19.83
C ARG A 123 -5.78 -34.40 21.09
N LEU A 124 -4.57 -33.83 21.04
CA LEU A 124 -3.68 -33.74 22.19
C LEU A 124 -4.28 -32.86 23.30
N HIS A 125 -4.82 -31.70 22.96
CA HIS A 125 -5.49 -30.81 23.92
C HIS A 125 -6.68 -31.49 24.61
N ARG A 126 -7.47 -32.29 23.88
CA ARG A 126 -8.53 -33.10 24.44
C ARG A 126 -8.00 -34.15 25.42
N GLN A 127 -6.97 -34.90 25.05
CA GLN A 127 -6.33 -35.91 25.92
C GLN A 127 -5.80 -35.29 27.23
N TYR A 128 -5.10 -34.15 27.15
CA TYR A 128 -4.65 -33.42 28.34
C TYR A 128 -5.81 -32.92 29.19
N SER A 129 -6.89 -32.44 28.57
CA SER A 129 -8.09 -31.96 29.30
C SER A 129 -8.83 -33.10 29.99
N GLU A 130 -8.92 -34.28 29.37
CA GLU A 130 -9.51 -35.48 29.96
C GLU A 130 -8.63 -36.04 31.10
N LEU A 131 -7.30 -36.03 30.94
CA LEU A 131 -6.36 -36.42 32.00
C LEU A 131 -6.41 -35.46 33.19
N LEU A 132 -6.44 -34.14 32.96
CA LEU A 132 -6.56 -33.14 34.03
C LEU A 132 -7.88 -33.26 34.79
N ARG A 133 -9.00 -33.55 34.10
CA ARG A 133 -10.29 -33.84 34.75
C ARG A 133 -10.21 -35.10 35.60
N SER A 134 -9.68 -36.20 35.06
CA SER A 134 -9.52 -37.44 35.81
C SER A 134 -8.61 -37.29 37.04
N LEU A 135 -7.55 -36.46 36.96
CA LEU A 135 -6.72 -36.14 38.13
C LEU A 135 -7.48 -35.30 39.17
N LEU A 136 -8.35 -34.37 38.76
CA LEU A 136 -9.22 -33.61 39.68
C LEU A 136 -10.25 -34.54 40.35
N ASP A 137 -10.99 -35.32 39.56
CA ASP A 137 -12.03 -36.22 40.06
C ASP A 137 -11.45 -37.25 41.05
N ASN A 138 -10.25 -37.78 40.77
CA ASN A 138 -9.55 -38.69 41.68
C ASN A 138 -8.97 -38.00 42.92
N ALA A 139 -8.68 -36.70 42.87
CA ALA A 139 -8.24 -35.93 44.04
C ALA A 139 -9.40 -35.69 45.02
N ASP A 140 -10.61 -35.43 44.51
CA ASP A 140 -11.82 -35.28 45.34
C ASP A 140 -12.22 -36.60 46.03
N VAL A 141 -12.02 -37.75 45.38
CA VAL A 141 -12.28 -39.09 45.98
C VAL A 141 -11.36 -39.40 47.17
N HIS A 142 -10.19 -38.76 47.27
CA HIS A 142 -9.27 -38.99 48.39
C HIS A 142 -9.60 -38.17 49.66
N VAL A 143 -10.70 -37.40 49.67
CA VAL A 143 -11.19 -36.63 50.84
C VAL A 143 -12.33 -37.36 51.57
N ASP A 144 -12.29 -38.69 51.67
CA ASP A 144 -13.13 -39.42 52.65
C ASP A 144 -12.49 -40.72 53.18
N VAL A 145 -11.50 -40.58 54.07
CA VAL A 145 -11.17 -41.62 55.06
C VAL A 145 -10.72 -40.98 56.38
N SER A 146 -11.66 -40.78 57.33
CA SER A 146 -11.45 -41.04 58.77
C SER A 146 -12.67 -40.65 59.65
N SER A 147 -13.76 -41.41 59.62
CA SER A 147 -14.78 -41.34 60.71
C SER A 147 -15.51 -42.65 61.07
N VAL A 148 -14.94 -43.81 60.72
CA VAL A 148 -15.37 -45.14 61.21
C VAL A 148 -14.09 -46.03 61.24
N VAL A 149 -13.80 -46.97 62.16
CA VAL A 149 -14.63 -47.83 63.03
C VAL A 149 -13.91 -48.10 64.43
N PRO A 150 -14.03 -49.23 65.20
CA PRO A 150 -14.30 -49.21 66.66
C PRO A 150 -13.06 -49.59 67.54
N THR A 151 -13.06 -50.04 68.83
CA THR A 151 -14.04 -50.84 69.63
C THR A 151 -13.74 -50.84 71.15
N SER A 152 -14.74 -51.20 71.96
CA SER A 152 -14.70 -51.94 73.26
C SER A 152 -13.76 -51.53 74.40
N SER A 153 -14.34 -51.09 75.52
CA SER A 153 -14.17 -51.67 76.88
C SER A 153 -15.33 -51.24 77.78
#